data_AF-A0A7L8ZUH0-F1
#
_entry.id   AF-A0A7L8ZUH0-F1
#
_cell.length_a   1.000
_cell.length_b   1.000
_cell.length_c   1.000
_cell.angle_alpha   90.00
_cell.angle_beta   90.00
_cell.angle_gamma   90.00
#
_symmetry.space_group_name_H-M   'P 1'
#
loop_
_entity.id
_entity.type
_entity.pdbx_description
1 polymer ?
#
loop_
_entity_poly.entity_id
_entity_poly.type
_entity_poly.pdbx_seq_one_letter_code
_entity_poly.pdbx_strand_id
1 'polypeptide(L)'
;KNYGRAVYECLRGGLDFTKDDENVNSQPFMRWRDRFVFCAEAINKAQAETGEIKGHYLNATAGTCEEMIKRAVFARELGVPIVMHDYLTGGFTANTSLAHYCR
;
A
#
# COMPACT_ATOMS: atom_id res chain seq x y z
N LYS A 1 3.12 -11.81 5.61
CA LYS A 1 4.19 -11.78 6.64
C LYS A 1 5.59 -11.56 6.05
N ASN A 2 6.13 -12.45 5.21
CA ASN A 2 7.49 -12.27 4.65
C ASN A 2 7.64 -10.96 3.85
N TYR A 3 6.60 -10.52 3.16
CA TYR A 3 6.57 -9.24 2.44
C TYR A 3 6.85 -8.04 3.36
N GLY A 4 6.12 -7.95 4.49
CA GLY A 4 6.36 -6.90 5.49
C GLY A 4 7.75 -6.96 6.13
N ARG A 5 8.35 -8.15 6.28
CA ARG A 5 9.74 -8.27 6.74
C ARG A 5 10.70 -7.59 5.75
N ALA A 6 10.57 -7.87 4.45
CA ALA A 6 11.41 -7.25 3.43
C ALA A 6 11.23 -5.72 3.42
N VAL A 7 9.98 -5.24 3.52
CA VAL A 7 9.66 -3.81 3.63
C VAL A 7 10.38 -3.16 4.82
N TYR A 8 10.31 -3.77 6.00
CA TYR A 8 10.99 -3.24 7.20
C TYR A 8 12.49 -3.11 7.01
N GLU A 9 13.16 -4.17 6.52
CA GLU A 9 14.61 -4.18 6.32
C GLU A 9 15.07 -3.10 5.32
N CYS A 10 14.29 -2.89 4.25
CA CYS A 10 14.55 -1.84 3.27
C CYS A 10 14.37 -0.43 3.86
N LEU A 11 13.27 -0.19 4.57
CA LEU A 11 12.95 1.13 5.13
C LEU A 11 13.92 1.54 6.25
N ARG A 12 14.24 0.62 7.18
CA ARG A 12 15.23 0.91 8.24
C ARG A 12 16.63 1.15 7.69
N GLY A 13 16.92 0.62 6.49
CA GLY A 13 18.19 0.79 5.79
C GLY A 13 18.38 2.17 5.16
N GLY A 14 17.40 3.07 5.29
CA GLY A 14 17.49 4.46 4.82
C GLY A 14 16.62 4.78 3.61
N LEU A 15 15.84 3.84 3.08
CA LEU A 15 14.84 4.17 2.05
C LEU A 15 13.64 4.87 2.70
N ASP A 16 13.14 5.92 2.04
CA ASP A 16 11.89 6.59 2.46
C ASP A 16 10.66 5.74 2.14
N PHE A 17 10.70 5.10 0.97
CA PHE A 17 9.59 4.33 0.44
C PHE A 17 10.01 2.97 -0.11
N THR A 18 9.10 2.02 0.02
CA THR A 18 9.06 0.77 -0.74
C THR A 18 7.71 0.68 -1.46
N LYS A 19 7.52 -0.26 -2.38
CA LYS A 19 6.27 -0.36 -3.16
C LYS A 19 5.80 -1.79 -3.33
N ASP A 20 4.50 -1.96 -3.45
CA ASP A 20 3.93 -3.09 -4.16
C ASP A 20 4.39 -3.08 -5.62
N ASP A 21 4.57 -4.25 -6.21
CA ASP A 21 4.69 -4.38 -7.66
C ASP A 21 3.33 -4.10 -8.32
N GLU A 22 3.29 -3.63 -9.56
CA GLU A 22 2.02 -3.31 -10.25
C GLU A 22 1.10 -4.52 -10.36
N ASN A 23 1.66 -5.73 -10.41
CA ASN A 23 0.87 -6.96 -10.45
C ASN A 23 0.48 -7.47 -9.05
N VAL A 24 0.93 -6.86 -7.95
CA VAL A 24 0.64 -7.28 -6.57
C VAL A 24 -0.69 -6.68 -6.10
N ASN A 25 -1.78 -7.39 -6.41
CA ASN A 25 -3.15 -7.00 -6.06
C ASN A 25 -3.66 -7.83 -4.89
N SER A 26 -4.36 -8.94 -5.15
CA SER A 26 -4.82 -9.88 -4.13
C SER A 26 -4.83 -11.30 -4.69
N GLN A 27 -3.70 -11.99 -4.56
CA GLN A 27 -3.49 -13.33 -5.10
C GLN A 27 -3.64 -14.41 -4.04
N PRO A 28 -3.81 -15.70 -4.42
CA PRO A 28 -3.91 -16.80 -3.47
C PRO A 28 -2.77 -16.87 -2.45
N PHE A 29 -1.54 -16.57 -2.87
CA PHE A 29 -0.35 -16.63 -2.01
C PHE A 29 -0.20 -15.40 -1.09
N MET A 30 -0.91 -14.30 -1.36
CA MET A 30 -0.84 -13.07 -0.57
C MET A 30 -2.10 -12.22 -0.79
N ARG A 31 -3.04 -12.32 0.15
CA ARG A 31 -4.24 -11.47 0.14
C ARG A 31 -3.89 -10.04 0.54
N TRP A 32 -4.55 -9.07 -0.11
CA TRP A 32 -4.24 -7.65 0.07
C TRP A 32 -4.36 -7.19 1.52
N ARG A 33 -5.40 -7.63 2.24
CA ARG A 33 -5.65 -7.16 3.60
C ARG A 33 -4.54 -7.58 4.57
N ASP A 34 -4.07 -8.82 4.46
CA ASP A 34 -2.95 -9.31 5.27
C ASP A 34 -1.65 -8.56 4.92
N ARG A 35 -1.41 -8.31 3.63
CA ARG A 35 -0.25 -7.53 3.19
C ARG A 35 -0.28 -6.12 3.79
N PHE A 36 -1.42 -5.44 3.74
CA PHE A 36 -1.59 -4.08 4.27
C PHE A 36 -1.25 -4.03 5.76
N VAL A 37 -1.74 -5.00 6.55
CA VAL A 37 -1.43 -5.09 7.99
C VAL A 37 0.08 -5.24 8.22
N PHE A 38 0.73 -6.20 7.57
CA PHE A 38 2.17 -6.44 7.79
C PHE A 38 3.06 -5.30 7.25
N CYS A 39 2.67 -4.63 6.17
CA CYS A 39 3.39 -3.46 5.67
C CYS A 39 3.21 -2.24 6.60
N ALA A 40 2.02 -2.01 7.15
CA ALA A 40 1.79 -0.94 8.11
C ALA A 40 2.61 -1.15 9.39
N GLU A 41 2.69 -2.38 9.90
CA GLU A 41 3.58 -2.74 11.02
C GLU A 41 5.05 -2.43 10.68
N ALA A 42 5.50 -2.80 9.48
CA ALA A 42 6.86 -2.57 9.01
C ALA A 42 7.20 -1.07 8.88
N ILE A 43 6.28 -0.26 8.34
CA ILE A 43 6.42 1.21 8.25
C ILE A 43 6.59 1.79 9.64
N ASN A 44 5.67 1.49 10.56
CA ASN A 44 5.69 2.06 11.91
C ASN A 44 6.96 1.67 12.67
N LYS A 45 7.40 0.42 12.53
CA LYS A 45 8.64 -0.07 13.15
C LYS A 45 9.88 0.65 12.60
N ALA A 46 10.00 0.77 11.28
CA ALA A 46 11.14 1.46 10.66
C ALA A 46 11.15 2.96 10.99
N GLN A 47 10.00 3.64 10.90
CA GLN A 47 9.87 5.05 11.23
C GLN A 47 10.24 5.35 12.70
N ALA A 48 9.82 4.48 13.63
CA ALA A 48 10.20 4.61 15.04
C ALA A 48 11.71 4.40 15.28
N GLU A 49 12.35 3.54 14.49
CA GLU A 49 13.78 3.25 14.61
C GLU A 49 14.67 4.35 14.00
N THR A 50 14.28 4.90 12.84
CA THR A 50 15.09 5.89 12.13
C THR A 50 14.77 7.34 12.49
N GLY A 51 13.57 7.62 13.02
CA GLY A 51 13.10 8.98 13.29
C GLY A 51 12.70 9.76 12.03
N GLU A 52 12.68 9.11 10.86
CA GLU A 52 12.32 9.69 9.57
C GLU A 52 10.95 9.16 9.13
N ILE A 53 10.17 9.98 8.41
CA ILE A 53 8.87 9.55 7.86
C ILE A 53 9.10 8.42 6.85
N LYS A 54 8.34 7.33 6.98
CA LYS A 54 8.40 6.17 6.06
C LYS A 54 7.05 5.87 5.44
N GLY A 55 7.07 5.26 4.27
CA GLY A 55 5.85 4.80 3.60
C GLY A 55 6.05 3.55 2.76
N HIS A 56 4.93 2.94 2.39
CA HIS A 56 4.90 1.87 1.40
C HIS A 56 3.72 2.11 0.48
N TYR A 57 3.97 2.13 -0.83
CA TYR A 57 2.91 2.26 -1.83
C TYR A 57 2.03 1.00 -1.83
N LEU A 58 0.97 1.00 -1.02
CA LEU A 58 0.00 -0.08 -0.95
C LEU A 58 -0.91 -0.04 -2.18
N ASN A 59 -0.91 -1.11 -2.98
CA ASN A 59 -1.62 -1.15 -4.25
C ASN A 59 -3.13 -1.33 -4.08
N ALA A 60 -3.87 -0.28 -4.46
CA ALA A 60 -5.33 -0.24 -4.46
C ALA A 60 -5.95 -0.78 -5.76
N THR A 61 -5.16 -1.06 -6.82
CA THR A 61 -5.65 -1.62 -8.09
C THR A 61 -6.48 -2.88 -7.86
N ALA A 62 -7.73 -2.87 -8.35
CA ALA A 62 -8.68 -3.95 -8.17
C ALA A 62 -9.54 -4.16 -9.42
N GLY A 63 -10.25 -5.29 -9.49
CA GLY A 63 -11.12 -5.61 -10.63
C GLY A 63 -12.43 -4.82 -10.66
N THR A 64 -12.82 -4.15 -9.56
CA THR A 64 -13.97 -3.25 -9.50
C THR A 64 -13.66 -2.02 -8.65
N CYS A 65 -14.40 -0.94 -8.87
CA CYS A 65 -14.25 0.31 -8.11
C CYS A 65 -14.52 0.12 -6.61
N GLU A 66 -15.49 -0.72 -6.24
CA GLU A 66 -15.84 -0.99 -4.85
C GLU A 66 -14.69 -1.65 -4.10
N GLU A 67 -14.04 -2.65 -4.72
CA GLU A 67 -12.87 -3.29 -4.12
C GLU A 67 -11.65 -2.36 -4.09
N MET A 68 -11.48 -1.48 -5.09
CA MET A 68 -10.43 -0.46 -5.07
C MET A 68 -10.62 0.51 -3.91
N ILE A 69 -11.83 1.05 -3.74
CA ILE A 69 -12.15 1.98 -2.64
C ILE A 69 -12.03 1.28 -1.29
N LYS A 70 -12.49 0.02 -1.16
CA LYS A 70 -12.34 -0.76 0.07
C LYS A 70 -10.87 -0.92 0.50
N ARG A 71 -9.95 -1.09 -0.45
CA ARG A 71 -8.51 -1.11 -0.18
C ARG A 71 -8.02 0.25 0.30
N ALA A 72 -8.39 1.32 -0.40
CA ALA A 72 -8.01 2.68 -0.03
C ALA A 72 -8.56 3.10 1.36
N VAL A 73 -9.78 2.67 1.70
CA VAL A 73 -10.38 2.86 3.03
C VAL A 73 -9.55 2.16 4.10
N PHE A 74 -9.19 0.89 3.88
CA PHE A 74 -8.38 0.19 4.88
C PHE A 74 -6.96 0.77 5.03
N ALA A 75 -6.34 1.25 3.95
CA ALA A 75 -5.07 1.98 4.04
C ALA A 75 -5.20 3.25 4.90
N ARG A 76 -6.31 3.99 4.75
CA ARG A 76 -6.63 5.16 5.59
C ARG A 76 -6.85 4.77 7.06
N GLU A 77 -7.57 3.68 7.33
CA GLU A 77 -7.78 3.18 8.71
C GLU A 77 -6.47 2.78 9.39
N LEU A 78 -5.50 2.26 8.63
CA LEU A 78 -4.16 1.94 9.12
C LEU A 78 -3.27 3.18 9.32
N GLY A 79 -3.70 4.36 8.88
CA GLY A 79 -2.95 5.61 9.02
C GLY A 79 -1.68 5.68 8.16
N VAL A 80 -1.58 4.88 7.10
CA VAL A 80 -0.41 4.92 6.21
C VAL A 80 -0.45 6.15 5.30
N PRO A 81 0.71 6.71 4.91
CA PRO A 81 0.74 8.00 4.22
C PRO A 81 0.47 7.92 2.71
N ILE A 82 0.48 6.73 2.10
CA ILE A 82 0.47 6.60 0.64
C ILE A 82 -0.12 5.28 0.14
N VAL A 83 -0.77 5.34 -1.02
CA VAL A 83 -1.27 4.20 -1.80
C VAL A 83 -0.84 4.35 -3.28
N MET A 84 -0.94 3.29 -4.06
CA MET A 84 -0.71 3.34 -5.52
C MET A 84 -1.89 2.75 -6.31
N HIS A 85 -1.93 3.09 -7.60
CA HIS A 85 -2.94 2.63 -8.55
C HIS A 85 -2.38 2.59 -9.96
N ASP A 86 -2.70 1.53 -10.69
CA ASP A 86 -2.26 1.31 -12.07
C ASP A 86 -3.27 1.96 -13.02
N TYR A 87 -3.13 3.27 -13.22
CA TYR A 87 -4.18 4.10 -13.84
C TYR A 87 -4.62 3.66 -15.25
N LEU A 88 -3.76 3.02 -16.04
CA LEU A 88 -4.11 2.50 -17.37
C LEU A 88 -4.85 1.17 -17.29
N THR A 89 -4.37 0.22 -16.49
CA THR A 89 -4.96 -1.12 -16.39
C THR A 89 -6.21 -1.14 -15.50
N GLY A 90 -6.29 -0.25 -14.50
CA GLY A 90 -7.49 0.01 -13.72
C GLY A 90 -8.47 0.99 -14.40
N GLY A 91 -7.96 1.83 -15.30
CA GLY A 91 -8.76 2.76 -16.11
C GLY A 91 -8.95 4.15 -15.48
N PHE A 92 -9.08 5.17 -16.35
CA PHE A 92 -9.17 6.57 -15.94
C PHE A 92 -10.37 6.89 -15.06
N THR A 93 -11.53 6.27 -15.30
CA THR A 93 -12.73 6.47 -14.46
C THR A 93 -12.46 6.07 -13.02
N ALA A 94 -11.91 4.87 -12.80
CA ALA A 94 -11.53 4.39 -11.47
C ALA A 94 -10.43 5.27 -10.86
N ASN A 95 -9.42 5.62 -11.66
CA ASN A 95 -8.32 6.47 -11.21
C ASN A 95 -8.79 7.85 -10.72
N THR A 96 -9.70 8.50 -11.45
CA THR A 96 -10.26 9.79 -11.05
C THR A 96 -11.09 9.65 -9.76
N SER A 97 -11.88 8.59 -9.63
CA SER A 97 -12.60 8.30 -8.36
C SER A 97 -11.64 8.11 -7.18
N LEU A 98 -10.55 7.35 -7.36
CA LEU A 98 -9.54 7.16 -6.33
C LEU A 98 -8.81 8.47 -6.00
N ALA A 99 -8.48 9.27 -6.99
CA ALA A 99 -7.85 10.58 -6.78
C ALA A 99 -8.74 11.53 -5.97
N HIS A 100 -10.06 11.51 -6.19
CA HIS A 100 -11.01 12.25 -5.36
C HIS A 100 -11.09 11.71 -3.93
N TYR A 101 -11.02 10.39 -3.73
CA TYR A 101 -11.02 9.80 -2.40
C TYR A 101 -9.74 10.15 -1.61
N CYS A 102 -8.59 10.24 -2.28
CA CYS A 102 -7.32 10.57 -1.65
C CYS A 102 -7.14 12.07 -1.33
N ARG A 103 -7.99 12.95 -1.84
CA ARG A 103 -7.95 14.41 -1.60
C ARG A 103 -8.55 14.77 -0.25
#